data_AF-A0A1Y2TGP8-F1
#
_entry.id   AF-A0A1Y2TGP8-F1
#
_cell.length_a   1.000
_cell.length_b   1.000
_cell.length_c   1.000
_cell.angle_alpha   90.00
_cell.angle_beta   90.00
_cell.angle_gamma   90.00
#
_symmetry.space_group_name_H-M   'P 1'
#
loop_
_entity.id
_entity.type
_entity.pdbx_description
1 polymer ?
#
loop_
_entity_poly.entity_id
_entity_poly.type
_entity_poly.pdbx_seq_one_letter_code
_entity_poly.pdbx_strand_id
1 'polypeptide(L)'
;MHAFQHTTHPSAFLPAFLAAETTLREHSHPNFIHWCLCNSNYPRVLFSRVLGALLIVLAVILDIILILSKFNRLARLSAVPLWYGGLYILLIEGRGISIRLYMNRKRHLRPWEEIPNVDPDSADPEANTMQAKPNTADLSEKRKHDSPRVDPPVKGSLQPLGPANDLEGEPWVQLYQKKPFWKKVFEVSVANRNRHLRAMQDRAVFISLLWASLLVVILTVGSVLIPSRNLF
;
A
#
# COMPACT_ATOMS: atom_id res chain seq x y z
N MET A 1 22.52 -22.13 -22.77
CA MET A 1 21.80 -22.01 -24.07
C MET A 1 22.65 -22.60 -25.22
N HIS A 2 23.09 -23.87 -25.13
CA HIS A 2 23.85 -24.51 -26.22
C HIS A 2 22.96 -25.31 -27.19
N ALA A 3 21.78 -25.78 -26.74
CA ALA A 3 20.87 -26.58 -27.56
C ALA A 3 20.26 -25.82 -28.77
N PHE A 4 20.02 -24.51 -28.65
CA PHE A 4 19.44 -23.69 -29.73
C PHE A 4 20.39 -23.45 -30.91
N GLN A 5 21.69 -23.71 -30.74
CA GLN A 5 22.67 -23.54 -31.82
C GLN A 5 22.58 -24.68 -32.85
N HIS A 6 21.94 -25.80 -32.51
CA HIS A 6 21.98 -27.04 -33.29
C HIS A 6 20.62 -27.56 -33.75
N THR A 7 19.49 -27.04 -33.23
CA THR A 7 18.16 -27.52 -33.63
C THR A 7 17.09 -26.43 -33.55
N THR A 8 16.16 -26.47 -34.52
CA THR A 8 14.99 -25.59 -34.63
C THR A 8 13.69 -26.29 -34.24
N HIS A 9 13.76 -27.52 -33.72
CA HIS A 9 12.57 -28.27 -33.31
C HIS A 9 11.88 -27.59 -32.10
N PRO A 10 10.53 -27.48 -32.06
CA PRO A 10 9.81 -26.75 -31.01
C PRO A 10 10.08 -27.25 -29.59
N SER A 11 10.44 -28.53 -29.42
CA SER A 11 10.81 -29.09 -28.11
C SER A 11 12.07 -28.47 -27.52
N ALA A 12 12.92 -27.82 -28.32
CA ALA A 12 14.10 -27.12 -27.83
C ALA A 12 13.75 -25.95 -26.88
N PHE A 13 12.53 -25.39 -26.99
CA PHE A 13 12.04 -24.34 -26.10
C PHE A 13 11.48 -24.85 -24.78
N LEU A 14 11.28 -26.16 -24.62
CA LEU A 14 10.64 -26.72 -23.42
C LEU A 14 11.36 -26.35 -22.11
N PRO A 15 12.71 -26.38 -22.01
CA PRO A 15 13.40 -25.93 -20.80
C PRO A 15 13.19 -24.44 -20.51
N ALA A 16 13.14 -23.59 -21.54
CA ALA A 16 12.91 -22.16 -21.38
C ALA A 16 11.45 -21.88 -20.95
N PHE A 17 10.49 -22.61 -21.52
CA PHE A 17 9.09 -22.55 -21.13
C PHE A 17 8.90 -22.97 -19.67
N LEU A 18 9.47 -24.10 -19.27
CA LEU A 18 9.39 -24.57 -17.88
C LEU A 18 10.02 -23.57 -16.91
N ALA A 19 11.19 -23.00 -17.24
CA ALA A 19 11.82 -21.96 -16.44
C ALA A 19 10.95 -20.70 -16.32
N ALA A 20 10.27 -20.30 -17.41
CA ALA A 20 9.35 -19.17 -17.38
C ALA A 20 8.09 -19.49 -16.55
N GLU A 21 7.53 -20.68 -16.67
CA GLU A 21 6.36 -21.13 -15.92
C GLU A 21 6.64 -21.21 -14.41
N THR A 22 7.78 -21.78 -14.01
CA THR A 22 8.19 -21.83 -12.60
C THR A 22 8.38 -20.43 -12.04
N THR A 23 9.08 -19.56 -12.77
CA THR A 23 9.26 -18.16 -12.36
C THR A 23 7.93 -17.43 -12.20
N LEU A 24 6.98 -17.66 -13.11
CA LEU A 24 5.66 -17.03 -13.06
C LEU A 24 4.87 -17.49 -11.83
N ARG A 25 4.87 -18.80 -11.54
CA ARG A 25 4.08 -19.39 -10.45
C ARG A 25 4.69 -19.15 -9.08
N GLU A 26 6.00 -19.28 -8.95
CA GLU A 26 6.70 -19.26 -7.66
C GLU A 26 7.11 -17.86 -7.23
N HIS A 27 7.42 -16.96 -8.18
CA HIS A 27 7.87 -15.60 -7.86
C HIS A 27 6.86 -14.54 -8.28
N SER A 28 6.50 -14.47 -9.55
CA SER A 28 5.67 -13.36 -10.08
C SER A 28 4.27 -13.34 -9.48
N HIS A 29 3.61 -14.50 -9.38
CA HIS A 29 2.25 -14.61 -8.85
C HIS A 29 2.12 -14.23 -7.35
N PRO A 30 2.91 -14.79 -6.42
CA PRO A 30 2.81 -14.38 -5.01
C PRO A 30 3.22 -12.93 -4.80
N ASN A 31 4.23 -12.44 -5.53
CA ASN A 31 4.59 -11.02 -5.50
C ASN A 31 3.43 -10.16 -6.00
N PHE A 32 2.80 -10.51 -7.11
CA PHE A 32 1.62 -9.80 -7.62
C PHE A 32 0.51 -9.72 -6.57
N ILE A 33 0.18 -10.84 -5.92
CA ILE A 33 -0.83 -10.85 -4.85
C ILE A 33 -0.42 -9.92 -3.69
N HIS A 34 0.83 -9.99 -3.25
CA HIS A 34 1.34 -9.13 -2.18
C HIS A 34 1.23 -7.64 -2.53
N TRP A 35 1.70 -7.25 -3.72
CA TRP A 35 1.64 -5.87 -4.19
C TRP A 35 0.22 -5.36 -4.44
N CYS A 36 -0.69 -6.23 -4.91
CA CYS A 36 -2.09 -5.89 -5.12
C CYS A 36 -2.89 -5.74 -3.82
N LEU A 37 -2.47 -6.41 -2.74
CA LEU A 37 -3.12 -6.30 -1.43
C LEU A 37 -2.81 -4.95 -0.77
N CYS A 38 -1.59 -4.46 -0.96
CA CYS A 38 -1.09 -3.19 -0.43
C CYS A 38 -1.88 -1.99 -0.99
N ASN A 39 -2.66 -1.36 -0.11
CA ASN A 39 -3.57 -0.28 -0.48
C ASN A 39 -2.95 1.13 -0.35
N SER A 40 -1.77 1.20 0.26
CA SER A 40 -1.16 2.43 0.76
C SER A 40 0.19 2.74 0.09
N ASN A 41 0.74 3.92 0.37
CA ASN A 41 2.11 4.29 0.04
C ASN A 41 3.02 4.19 1.28
N TYR A 42 4.32 4.20 1.04
CA TYR A 42 5.30 4.09 2.12
C TYR A 42 5.16 5.22 3.18
N PRO A 43 5.05 6.52 2.81
CA PRO A 43 4.89 7.60 3.80
C PRO A 43 3.67 7.44 4.70
N ARG A 44 2.52 7.04 4.14
CA ARG A 44 1.28 6.84 4.91
C ARG A 44 1.39 5.64 5.85
N VAL A 45 1.97 4.52 5.40
CA VAL A 45 2.23 3.35 6.26
C VAL A 45 3.17 3.73 7.40
N LEU A 46 4.24 4.47 7.11
CA LEU A 46 5.19 4.94 8.11
C LEU A 46 4.49 5.83 9.15
N PHE A 47 3.68 6.80 8.70
CA PHE A 47 2.90 7.66 9.58
C PHE A 47 1.98 6.84 10.51
N SER A 48 1.19 5.91 9.96
CA SER A 48 0.33 5.05 10.78
C SER A 48 1.11 4.18 11.76
N ARG A 49 2.28 3.64 11.36
CA ARG A 49 3.13 2.85 12.26
C ARG A 49 3.66 3.66 13.43
N VAL A 50 4.10 4.90 13.18
CA VAL A 50 4.53 5.82 14.24
C VAL A 50 3.37 6.10 15.20
N LEU A 51 2.18 6.38 14.68
CA LEU A 51 0.97 6.57 15.50
C LEU A 51 0.64 5.33 16.34
N GLY A 52 0.71 4.14 15.75
CA GLY A 52 0.51 2.87 16.45
C GLY A 52 1.52 2.65 17.56
N ALA A 53 2.81 2.93 17.31
CA ALA A 53 3.87 2.83 18.31
C ALA A 53 3.66 3.82 19.47
N LEU A 54 3.27 5.06 19.18
CA LEU A 54 2.96 6.07 20.21
C LEU A 54 1.79 5.63 21.11
N LEU A 55 0.74 5.03 20.54
CA LEU A 55 -0.38 4.49 21.31
C LEU A 55 0.07 3.36 22.25
N ILE A 56 0.98 2.50 21.82
CA ILE A 56 1.55 1.45 22.66
C ILE A 56 2.39 2.03 23.80
N VAL A 57 3.24 3.01 23.52
CA VAL A 57 4.03 3.69 24.55
C VAL A 57 3.11 4.34 25.60
N LEU A 58 2.05 5.03 25.15
CA LEU A 58 1.06 5.62 26.04
C LEU A 58 0.34 4.55 26.88
N ALA A 59 0.00 3.40 26.28
CA ALA A 59 -0.64 2.28 26.98
C ALA A 59 0.27 1.72 28.08
N VAL A 60 1.56 1.52 27.77
CA VAL A 60 2.56 1.06 28.74
C VAL A 60 2.71 2.05 29.89
N ILE A 61 2.83 3.34 29.59
CA ILE A 61 2.96 4.39 30.62
C ILE A 61 1.72 4.38 31.54
N LEU A 62 0.52 4.34 30.96
CA LEU A 62 -0.73 4.30 31.72
C LEU A 62 -0.81 3.04 32.60
N ASP A 63 -0.44 1.88 32.05
CA ASP A 63 -0.45 0.61 32.77
C ASP A 63 0.54 0.62 33.95
N ILE A 64 1.76 1.14 33.75
CA ILE A 64 2.76 1.31 34.81
C ILE A 64 2.22 2.22 35.92
N ILE A 65 1.63 3.36 35.58
CA ILE A 65 1.04 4.29 36.55
C ILE A 65 -0.06 3.59 37.37
N LEU A 66 -0.94 2.82 36.71
CA LEU A 66 -2.03 2.11 37.36
C LEU A 66 -1.56 0.92 38.21
N ILE A 67 -0.44 0.27 37.86
CA ILE A 67 0.17 -0.79 38.68
C ILE A 67 0.78 -0.22 39.97
N LEU A 68 1.37 0.98 39.88
CA LEU A 68 2.01 1.67 41.01
C LEU A 68 0.99 2.31 41.97
N SER A 69 -0.19 2.67 41.46
CA SER A 69 -1.24 3.34 42.21
C SER A 69 -2.06 2.40 43.12
N LYS A 70 -2.74 2.98 44.11
CA LYS A 70 -3.70 2.31 45.01
C LYS A 70 -5.06 1.97 44.37
N PHE A 71 -5.28 2.31 43.10
CA PHE A 71 -6.54 1.99 42.42
C PHE A 71 -6.82 0.48 42.35
N ASN A 72 -8.10 0.13 42.21
CA ASN A 72 -8.52 -1.27 42.08
C ASN A 72 -7.90 -1.92 40.84
N ARG A 73 -7.72 -3.24 40.87
CA ARG A 73 -7.11 -3.99 39.75
C ARG A 73 -7.86 -3.80 38.42
N LEU A 74 -9.17 -3.55 38.49
CA LEU A 74 -10.02 -3.31 37.33
C LEU A 74 -9.73 -1.97 36.64
N ALA A 75 -9.17 -0.97 37.33
CA ALA A 75 -8.76 0.28 36.68
C ALA A 75 -7.75 0.06 35.55
N ARG A 76 -6.97 -1.02 35.60
CA ARG A 76 -6.02 -1.44 34.55
C ARG A 76 -6.69 -1.73 33.22
N LEU A 77 -7.98 -2.07 33.22
CA LEU A 77 -8.77 -2.25 31.99
C LEU A 77 -8.89 -0.96 31.17
N SER A 78 -8.67 0.22 31.76
CA SER A 78 -8.66 1.49 31.03
C SER A 78 -7.52 1.58 30.01
N ALA A 79 -6.44 0.79 30.15
CA ALA A 79 -5.35 0.72 29.17
C ALA A 79 -5.66 -0.18 27.96
N VAL A 80 -6.69 -1.03 28.05
CA VAL A 80 -7.10 -1.98 26.99
C VAL A 80 -7.33 -1.29 25.64
N PRO A 81 -8.07 -0.16 25.54
CA PRO A 81 -8.34 0.48 24.26
C PRO A 81 -7.06 1.01 23.59
N LEU A 82 -6.11 1.51 24.37
CA LEU A 82 -4.84 2.02 23.85
C LEU A 82 -3.97 0.87 23.33
N TRP A 83 -3.84 -0.20 24.12
CA TRP A 83 -3.15 -1.43 23.70
C TRP A 83 -3.75 -2.00 22.42
N TYR A 84 -5.07 -2.13 22.38
CA TYR A 84 -5.78 -2.68 21.23
C TYR A 84 -5.62 -1.80 19.99
N GLY A 85 -5.83 -0.49 20.12
CA GLY A 85 -5.66 0.45 19.00
C GLY A 85 -4.24 0.42 18.43
N GLY A 86 -3.22 0.47 19.30
CA GLY A 86 -1.82 0.43 18.88
C GLY A 86 -1.43 -0.88 18.18
N LEU A 87 -1.75 -2.03 18.78
CA LEU A 87 -1.40 -3.35 18.24
C LEU A 87 -2.14 -3.62 16.92
N TYR A 88 -3.42 -3.26 16.86
CA TYR A 88 -4.23 -3.41 15.67
C TYR A 88 -3.68 -2.61 14.48
N ILE A 89 -3.30 -1.34 14.71
CA ILE A 89 -2.68 -0.50 13.68
C ILE A 89 -1.36 -1.13 13.21
N LEU A 90 -0.47 -1.54 14.12
CA LEU A 90 0.83 -2.10 13.76
C LEU A 90 0.73 -3.40 12.94
N LEU A 91 -0.22 -4.29 13.30
CA LEU A 91 -0.41 -5.58 12.60
C LEU A 91 -0.96 -5.42 11.17
N ILE A 92 -1.88 -4.47 10.96
CA ILE A 92 -2.47 -4.23 9.64
C ILE A 92 -1.48 -3.46 8.75
N GLU A 93 -0.85 -2.41 9.27
CA GLU A 93 0.12 -1.61 8.52
C GLU A 93 1.40 -2.39 8.23
N GLY A 94 1.68 -3.46 8.99
CA GLY A 94 2.69 -4.47 8.66
C GLY A 94 2.49 -5.09 7.27
N ARG A 95 1.24 -5.19 6.80
CA ARG A 95 0.86 -5.72 5.49
C ARG A 95 0.64 -4.64 4.43
N GLY A 96 0.98 -3.38 4.70
CA GLY A 96 0.82 -2.27 3.76
C GLY A 96 -0.63 -1.84 3.49
N ILE A 97 -1.56 -2.24 4.37
CA ILE A 97 -2.97 -1.87 4.30
C ILE A 97 -3.19 -0.73 5.28
N SER A 98 -3.61 0.45 4.80
CA SER A 98 -3.99 1.52 5.73
C SER A 98 -5.46 1.43 6.11
N ILE A 99 -5.76 1.41 7.41
CA ILE A 99 -7.13 1.24 7.94
C ILE A 99 -8.06 2.34 7.43
N ARG A 100 -7.59 3.60 7.38
CA ARG A 100 -8.41 4.74 6.91
C ARG A 100 -8.89 4.55 5.47
N LEU A 101 -8.00 4.09 4.57
CA LEU A 101 -8.38 3.84 3.18
C LEU A 101 -9.28 2.62 3.05
N TYR A 102 -8.97 1.56 3.81
CA TYR A 102 -9.77 0.34 3.86
C TYR A 102 -11.23 0.65 4.26
N MET A 103 -11.43 1.38 5.37
CA MET A 103 -12.76 1.78 5.84
C MET A 103 -13.53 2.62 4.81
N ASN A 104 -12.83 3.52 4.11
CA ASN A 104 -13.41 4.36 3.07
C ASN A 104 -13.60 3.65 1.73
N ARG A 105 -13.23 2.36 1.62
CA ARG A 105 -13.23 1.59 0.35
C ARG A 105 -12.43 2.28 -0.76
N LYS A 106 -11.38 3.01 -0.39
CA LYS A 106 -10.50 3.72 -1.32
C LYS A 106 -9.15 3.02 -1.40
N ARG A 107 -8.43 3.25 -2.50
CA ARG A 107 -7.02 2.94 -2.66
C ARG A 107 -6.21 4.19 -2.91
N HIS A 108 -4.94 4.15 -2.56
CA HIS A 108 -4.02 5.19 -2.96
C HIS A 108 -3.87 5.20 -4.50
N LEU A 109 -4.00 6.38 -5.10
CA LEU A 109 -3.74 6.59 -6.53
C LEU A 109 -2.23 6.57 -6.75
N ARG A 110 -1.75 5.74 -7.68
CA ARG A 110 -0.30 5.67 -7.94
C ARG A 110 0.15 6.89 -8.75
N PRO A 111 1.39 7.37 -8.56
CA PRO A 111 1.86 8.58 -9.24
C PRO A 111 1.87 8.49 -10.77
N TRP A 112 2.11 7.30 -11.33
CA TRP A 112 2.04 7.06 -12.78
C TRP A 112 0.62 6.90 -13.32
N GLU A 113 -0.38 6.74 -12.44
CA GLU A 113 -1.81 6.74 -12.82
C GLU A 113 -2.38 8.18 -12.83
N GLU A 114 -1.66 9.16 -12.27
CA GLU A 114 -2.00 10.57 -12.38
C GLU A 114 -1.72 10.99 -13.83
N ILE A 115 -2.76 11.05 -14.67
CA ILE A 115 -2.64 11.65 -16.00
C ILE A 115 -2.40 13.14 -15.78
N PRO A 116 -1.22 13.68 -16.14
CA PRO A 116 -0.98 15.10 -15.96
C PRO A 116 -1.90 15.84 -16.93
N ASN A 117 -2.84 16.64 -16.42
CA ASN A 117 -3.42 17.75 -17.19
C ASN A 117 -2.33 18.83 -17.26
N VAL A 118 -1.30 18.57 -18.06
CA VAL A 118 -0.23 19.54 -18.33
C VAL A 118 -0.64 20.26 -19.60
N ASP A 119 -1.23 21.43 -19.42
CA ASP A 119 -1.05 22.49 -20.40
C ASP A 119 0.40 22.96 -20.25
N PRO A 120 1.27 22.81 -21.26
CA PRO A 120 2.70 23.11 -21.15
C PRO A 120 3.00 24.61 -20.88
N ASP A 121 1.99 25.47 -20.95
CA ASP A 121 2.11 26.93 -20.85
C ASP A 121 1.62 27.52 -19.52
N SER A 122 1.14 26.72 -18.55
CA SER A 122 0.67 27.26 -17.27
C SER A 122 1.82 27.41 -16.26
N ALA A 123 2.18 28.65 -15.94
CA ALA A 123 3.31 29.01 -15.07
C ALA A 123 3.14 28.69 -13.56
N ASP A 124 2.00 28.10 -13.14
CA ASP A 124 1.70 27.85 -11.73
C ASP A 124 1.50 26.34 -11.42
N PRO A 125 2.45 25.69 -10.73
CA PRO A 125 2.37 24.25 -10.41
C PRO A 125 1.38 23.89 -9.27
N GLU A 126 0.67 24.87 -8.68
CA GLU A 126 -0.21 24.65 -7.53
C GLU A 126 -1.72 24.71 -7.83
N ALA A 127 -2.15 25.13 -9.02
CA ALA A 127 -3.59 25.31 -9.29
C ALA A 127 -4.34 24.03 -9.73
N ASN A 128 -3.68 22.98 -10.21
CA ASN A 128 -4.37 21.92 -10.97
C ASN A 128 -4.69 20.61 -10.20
N THR A 129 -4.60 20.57 -8.86
CA THR A 129 -4.86 19.32 -8.10
C THR A 129 -6.30 19.16 -7.58
N MET A 130 -7.24 20.05 -7.90
CA MET A 130 -8.63 19.87 -7.44
C MET A 130 -9.67 20.19 -8.51
N GLN A 131 -9.84 19.28 -9.48
CA GLN A 131 -11.14 18.87 -10.02
C GLN A 131 -10.93 17.95 -11.23
N ALA A 132 -11.40 16.72 -11.12
CA ALA A 132 -11.71 15.90 -12.28
C ALA A 132 -12.99 15.10 -11.98
N LYS A 133 -14.14 15.76 -12.19
CA LYS A 133 -15.28 15.05 -12.77
C LYS A 133 -14.97 14.95 -14.28
N PRO A 134 -15.04 13.75 -14.89
CA PRO A 134 -14.83 13.65 -16.33
C PRO A 134 -16.08 14.17 -17.02
N ASN A 135 -15.99 15.33 -17.68
CA ASN A 135 -16.98 15.71 -18.68
C ASN A 135 -16.59 14.98 -19.98
N THR A 136 -17.34 13.93 -20.29
CA THR A 136 -17.11 13.01 -21.42
C THR A 136 -17.46 13.61 -22.79
N ALA A 137 -17.48 14.94 -22.94
CA ALA A 137 -18.02 15.59 -24.14
C ALA A 137 -16.95 16.16 -25.09
N ASP A 138 -15.76 16.54 -24.61
CA ASP A 138 -14.86 17.39 -25.41
C ASP A 138 -13.68 16.65 -26.08
N LEU A 139 -13.60 15.32 -25.97
CA LEU A 139 -12.53 14.53 -26.60
C LEU A 139 -12.86 14.03 -28.02
N SER A 140 -14.02 14.37 -28.59
CA SER A 140 -14.41 13.84 -29.91
C SER A 140 -14.01 14.68 -31.12
N GLU A 141 -13.46 15.89 -30.96
CA GLU A 141 -13.37 16.82 -32.11
C GLU A 141 -12.00 16.95 -32.79
N LYS A 142 -10.99 16.14 -32.42
CA LYS A 142 -9.67 16.22 -33.09
C LYS A 142 -9.04 14.85 -33.36
N ARG A 143 -9.72 14.02 -34.16
CA ARG A 143 -9.06 12.87 -34.82
C ARG A 143 -9.57 12.71 -36.25
N LYS A 144 -8.96 13.46 -37.17
CA LYS A 144 -9.02 13.20 -38.61
C LYS A 144 -7.64 12.73 -39.07
N HIS A 145 -7.67 11.68 -39.89
CA HIS A 145 -6.62 10.99 -40.64
C HIS A 145 -5.88 9.78 -40.04
N ASP A 146 -6.19 8.65 -40.69
CA ASP A 146 -5.36 7.52 -41.15
C ASP A 146 -5.02 6.29 -40.29
N SER A 147 -5.62 5.17 -40.75
CA SER A 147 -5.23 3.75 -40.64
C SER A 147 -5.26 3.06 -39.27
N PRO A 148 -5.67 1.77 -39.18
CA PRO A 148 -5.54 0.98 -37.96
C PRO A 148 -4.10 0.46 -37.86
N ARG A 149 -3.13 1.37 -37.85
CA ARG A 149 -1.77 1.03 -37.43
C ARG A 149 -1.84 1.02 -35.91
N VAL A 150 -1.65 -0.14 -35.30
CA VAL A 150 -1.36 -0.19 -33.86
C VAL A 150 -0.11 0.65 -33.68
N ASP A 151 -0.27 1.87 -33.17
CA ASP A 151 0.85 2.75 -32.89
C ASP A 151 1.83 1.94 -32.02
N PRO A 152 3.12 1.84 -32.38
CA PRO A 152 4.09 1.18 -31.53
C PRO A 152 4.03 1.84 -30.16
N PRO A 153 4.29 1.09 -29.07
CA PRO A 153 4.25 1.68 -27.74
C PRO A 153 5.19 2.89 -27.75
N VAL A 154 4.60 4.07 -27.51
CA VAL A 154 5.21 5.40 -27.72
C VAL A 154 6.54 5.54 -26.95
N LYS A 155 6.71 4.72 -25.92
CA LYS A 155 7.89 4.68 -25.06
C LYS A 155 8.91 3.67 -25.59
N GLY A 156 10.12 4.14 -25.88
CA GLY A 156 11.23 3.29 -26.34
C GLY A 156 11.54 2.10 -25.43
N SER A 157 11.30 2.24 -24.12
CA SER A 157 11.52 1.16 -23.14
C SER A 157 10.46 0.04 -23.17
N LEU A 158 9.35 0.23 -23.88
CA LEU A 158 8.31 -0.78 -24.10
C LEU A 158 8.54 -1.56 -25.40
N GLN A 159 9.64 -1.30 -26.12
CA GLN A 159 10.01 -2.08 -27.28
C GLN A 159 10.61 -3.43 -26.81
N PRO A 160 10.33 -4.56 -27.50
CA PRO A 160 10.81 -5.89 -27.11
C PRO A 160 12.34 -6.00 -26.97
N LEU A 161 13.07 -5.14 -27.68
CA LEU A 161 14.53 -5.01 -27.63
C LEU A 161 14.95 -3.55 -27.40
N GLY A 162 14.10 -2.81 -26.67
CA GLY A 162 14.36 -1.42 -26.33
C GLY A 162 15.53 -1.26 -25.37
N PRO A 163 16.00 -0.02 -25.17
CA PRO A 163 16.95 0.28 -24.11
C PRO A 163 16.41 -0.17 -22.75
N ALA A 164 17.31 -0.42 -21.79
CA ALA A 164 16.93 -0.77 -20.43
C ALA A 164 15.91 0.21 -19.85
N ASN A 165 14.95 -0.28 -19.07
CA ASN A 165 13.97 0.57 -18.40
C ASN A 165 14.70 1.50 -17.41
N ASP A 166 14.76 2.78 -17.75
CA ASP A 166 15.19 3.83 -16.83
C ASP A 166 13.99 4.32 -16.02
N LEU A 167 13.94 3.94 -14.74
CA LEU A 167 12.90 4.36 -13.81
C LEU A 167 13.16 5.78 -13.28
N GLU A 168 14.42 6.19 -13.14
CA GLU A 168 14.78 7.48 -12.52
C GLU A 168 14.58 8.65 -13.47
N GLY A 169 14.76 8.41 -14.77
CA GLY A 169 14.47 9.37 -15.84
C GLY A 169 12.99 9.69 -16.05
N GLU A 170 12.08 8.96 -15.38
CA GLU A 170 10.65 9.18 -15.57
C GLU A 170 10.15 10.50 -14.96
N PRO A 171 9.36 11.30 -15.68
CA PRO A 171 8.91 12.61 -15.20
C PRO A 171 8.06 12.49 -13.94
N TRP A 172 7.21 11.46 -13.83
CA TRP A 172 6.38 11.24 -12.65
C TRP A 172 7.21 10.88 -11.41
N VAL A 173 8.38 10.24 -11.55
CA VAL A 173 9.28 9.94 -10.41
C VAL A 173 9.86 11.23 -9.86
N GLN A 174 10.38 12.09 -10.72
CA GLN A 174 10.94 13.38 -10.32
C GLN A 174 9.88 14.27 -9.66
N LEU A 175 8.67 14.33 -10.23
CA LEU A 175 7.54 15.04 -9.64
C LEU A 175 7.17 14.46 -8.27
N TYR A 176 7.15 13.14 -8.12
CA TYR A 176 6.84 12.48 -6.86
C TYR A 176 7.90 12.73 -5.79
N GLN A 177 9.18 12.67 -6.15
CA GLN A 177 10.27 12.92 -5.21
C GLN A 177 10.20 14.34 -4.64
N LYS A 178 9.88 15.34 -5.47
CA LYS A 178 9.71 16.75 -5.07
C LYS A 178 8.53 16.99 -4.11
N LYS A 179 7.51 16.11 -4.06
CA LYS A 179 6.35 16.30 -3.15
C LYS A 179 6.81 16.21 -1.67
N PRO A 180 6.37 17.14 -0.78
CA PRO A 180 6.71 17.09 0.63
C PRO A 180 6.06 15.89 1.33
N PHE A 181 6.62 15.46 2.46
CA PHE A 181 6.19 14.26 3.18
C PHE A 181 4.70 14.28 3.54
N TRP A 182 4.18 15.40 4.08
CA TRP A 182 2.77 15.53 4.46
C TRP A 182 1.81 15.41 3.27
N LYS A 183 2.19 15.96 2.11
CA LYS A 183 1.40 15.81 0.87
C LYS A 183 1.36 14.34 0.45
N LYS A 184 2.47 13.61 0.57
CA LYS A 184 2.52 12.15 0.31
C LYS A 184 1.64 11.35 1.28
N VAL A 185 1.61 11.70 2.56
CA VAL A 185 0.73 11.02 3.54
C VAL A 185 -0.75 11.24 3.20
N PHE A 186 -1.14 12.44 2.79
CA PHE A 186 -2.52 12.82 2.47
C PHE A 186 -2.82 12.89 0.98
N GLU A 187 -2.15 12.05 0.18
CA GLU A 187 -2.35 11.97 -1.26
C GLU A 187 -3.75 11.50 -1.67
N VAL A 188 -4.08 11.83 -2.94
CA VAL A 188 -5.34 11.49 -3.60
C VAL A 188 -5.60 9.99 -3.51
N SER A 189 -6.87 9.65 -3.29
CA SER A 189 -7.32 8.27 -3.17
C SER A 189 -8.55 8.04 -4.03
N VAL A 190 -8.56 6.93 -4.75
CA VAL A 190 -9.59 6.54 -5.71
C VAL A 190 -10.40 5.38 -5.14
N ALA A 191 -11.70 5.32 -5.46
CA ALA A 191 -12.55 4.23 -5.02
C ALA A 191 -12.04 2.88 -5.56
N ASN A 192 -11.96 1.87 -4.68
CA ASN A 192 -11.57 0.52 -5.09
C ASN A 192 -12.80 -0.25 -5.60
N ARG A 193 -12.88 -0.46 -6.92
CA ARG A 193 -14.00 -1.15 -7.57
C ARG A 193 -13.92 -2.69 -7.44
N ASN A 194 -12.72 -3.25 -7.25
CA ASN A 194 -12.49 -4.69 -7.34
C ASN A 194 -13.02 -5.42 -6.09
N ARG A 195 -14.02 -6.30 -6.26
CA ARG A 195 -14.60 -7.09 -5.15
C ARG A 195 -13.63 -8.14 -4.61
N HIS A 196 -12.89 -8.81 -5.48
CA HIS A 196 -11.95 -9.86 -5.09
C HIS A 196 -10.80 -9.35 -4.23
N LEU A 197 -10.21 -8.20 -4.60
CA LEU A 197 -9.16 -7.57 -3.79
C LEU A 197 -9.68 -7.17 -2.41
N ARG A 198 -10.92 -6.67 -2.34
CA ARG A 198 -11.55 -6.34 -1.05
C ARG A 198 -11.73 -7.57 -0.17
N ALA A 199 -12.21 -8.69 -0.73
CA ALA A 199 -12.33 -9.93 0.03
C ALA A 199 -10.98 -10.42 0.60
N MET A 200 -9.89 -10.25 -0.15
CA MET A 200 -8.54 -10.56 0.35
C MET A 200 -8.10 -9.60 1.46
N GLN A 201 -8.40 -8.31 1.33
CA GLN A 201 -8.12 -7.30 2.37
C GLN A 201 -8.94 -7.56 3.64
N ASP A 202 -10.22 -7.90 3.50
CA ASP A 202 -11.12 -8.25 4.61
C ASP A 202 -10.55 -9.41 5.43
N ARG A 203 -10.04 -10.45 4.76
CA ARG A 203 -9.38 -11.58 5.44
C ARG A 203 -8.14 -11.11 6.21
N ALA A 204 -7.30 -10.27 5.63
CA ALA A 204 -6.09 -9.77 6.28
C ALA A 204 -6.42 -8.89 7.50
N VAL A 205 -7.44 -8.05 7.39
CA VAL A 205 -7.94 -7.20 8.48
C VAL A 205 -8.52 -8.06 9.61
N PHE A 206 -9.33 -9.06 9.27
CA PHE A 206 -9.92 -9.97 10.26
C PHE A 206 -8.86 -10.79 11.00
N ILE A 207 -7.86 -11.32 10.30
CA ILE A 207 -6.72 -12.02 10.93
C ILE A 207 -5.98 -11.06 11.89
N SER A 208 -5.73 -9.83 11.46
CA SER A 208 -5.04 -8.85 12.30
C SER A 208 -5.86 -8.46 13.54
N LEU A 209 -7.18 -8.40 13.41
CA LEU A 209 -8.11 -8.20 14.51
C LEU A 209 -8.00 -9.32 15.55
N LEU A 210 -8.01 -10.59 15.11
CA LEU A 210 -7.89 -11.75 15.99
C LEU A 210 -6.53 -11.81 16.70
N TRP A 211 -5.44 -11.49 16.00
CA TRP A 211 -4.12 -11.43 16.63
C TRP A 211 -4.00 -10.27 17.62
N ALA A 212 -4.55 -9.10 17.28
CA ALA A 212 -4.57 -7.97 18.20
C ALA A 212 -5.37 -8.30 19.47
N SER A 213 -6.57 -8.88 19.34
CA SER A 213 -7.38 -9.26 20.50
C SER A 213 -6.69 -10.30 21.37
N LEU A 214 -6.08 -11.33 20.78
CA LEU A 214 -5.32 -12.34 21.51
C LEU A 214 -4.17 -11.72 22.32
N LEU A 215 -3.35 -10.87 21.69
CA LEU A 215 -2.21 -10.22 22.34
C LEU A 215 -2.67 -9.29 23.48
N VAL A 216 -3.75 -8.53 23.26
CA VAL A 216 -4.32 -7.65 24.29
C VAL A 216 -4.84 -8.45 25.48
N VAL A 217 -5.51 -9.58 25.26
CA VAL A 217 -5.96 -10.45 26.35
C VAL A 217 -4.77 -10.96 27.18
N ILE A 218 -3.70 -11.41 26.53
CA ILE A 218 -2.49 -11.86 27.21
C ILE A 218 -1.86 -10.74 28.05
N LEU A 219 -1.71 -9.55 27.47
CA LEU A 219 -1.13 -8.38 28.17
C LEU A 219 -1.99 -7.93 29.34
N THR A 220 -3.31 -7.91 29.18
CA THR A 220 -4.23 -7.43 30.22
C THR A 220 -4.35 -8.42 31.37
N VAL A 221 -4.38 -9.72 31.10
CA VAL A 221 -4.29 -10.75 32.15
C VAL A 221 -2.96 -10.64 32.90
N GLY A 222 -1.86 -10.49 32.17
CA GLY A 222 -0.53 -10.26 32.76
C GLY A 222 -0.52 -9.04 33.69
N SER A 223 -1.02 -7.89 33.21
CA SER A 223 -1.12 -6.67 34.00
C SER A 223 -1.99 -6.86 35.25
N VAL A 224 -3.16 -7.50 35.16
CA VAL A 224 -4.09 -7.71 36.29
C VAL A 224 -3.53 -8.65 37.36
N LEU A 225 -2.69 -9.63 36.98
CA LEU A 225 -2.06 -10.57 37.92
C LEU A 225 -0.96 -9.93 38.77
N ILE A 226 -0.36 -8.82 38.33
CA ILE A 226 0.70 -8.13 39.07
C ILE A 226 0.11 -7.51 40.35
N PRO A 227 0.65 -7.82 41.56
CA PRO A 227 0.16 -7.20 42.80
C PRO A 227 0.41 -5.69 42.80
N SER A 228 -0.54 -4.91 43.32
CA SER A 228 -0.38 -3.45 43.42
C SER A 228 0.72 -3.10 44.43
N ARG A 229 1.60 -2.17 44.07
CA ARG A 229 2.72 -1.75 44.93
C ARG A 229 2.37 -0.59 45.86
N ASN A 230 1.15 -0.03 45.77
CA ASN A 230 0.61 1.04 46.63
C ASN A 230 1.60 2.18 46.92
N LEU A 231 2.40 2.57 45.92
CA LEU A 231 3.46 3.57 46.08
C LEU A 231 2.91 4.99 46.12
N PHE A 232 1.79 5.24 45.42
CA PHE A 232 1.08 6.51 45.40
C PHE A 232 -0.43 6.29 45.60
#